data_AF-A0A524EP94-F1
#
_entry.id   AF-A0A524EP94-F1
#
_cell.length_a   1.000
_cell.length_b   1.000
_cell.length_c   1.000
_cell.angle_alpha   90.00
_cell.angle_beta   90.00
_cell.angle_gamma   90.00
#
_symmetry.space_group_name_H-M   'P 1'
#
loop_
_entity.id
_entity.type
_entity.pdbx_description
1 polymer ?
#
loop_
_entity_poly.entity_id
_entity_poly.type
_entity_poly.pdbx_seq_one_letter_code
_entity_poly.pdbx_strand_id
1 'polypeptide(L)'
;MNKNDKRRLRMDKDDLDIKDQIDYCCDNPRITSSDGEIVCTNCGLVRGKDLIEKEVRAFTKEEIDQRKRTEVRWREFGPRTVLPTTRKDSMGHNLMPKGKALFSRLSKIQKSLVSSIERNFWEAKPKLNLLTSKLNIPDHIKESAWKIYTVVAKKKLTMGRSIDGFIAASLYAAIRIHEFPRLLEEVCDASMTPRHTVHRSLGIVVKEVLPELGLKYKPITAEQLVFRFGNDLELPMEIQKKAINMLIQASKNGLSRTGKDPKGLAASVIYMAARPSVYRKTQAEVSEIAKITEVTLRSRAKQIKSKLFKK
;
A
#
# COMPACT_ATOMS: atom_id res chain seq x y z
N MET A 1 24.93 32.06 11.47
CA MET A 1 25.24 30.86 10.67
C MET A 1 26.73 30.80 10.45
N ASN A 2 27.40 29.86 11.11
CA ASN A 2 28.85 29.76 11.12
C ASN A 2 29.38 29.35 9.73
N LYS A 3 30.51 29.95 9.31
CA LYS A 3 31.16 29.66 8.01
C LYS A 3 31.51 28.17 7.82
N ASN A 4 31.56 27.40 8.91
CA ASN A 4 31.82 25.96 8.89
C ASN A 4 30.63 25.10 8.39
N ASP A 5 29.38 25.56 8.53
CA ASP A 5 28.22 24.79 8.05
C ASP A 5 28.02 24.91 6.54
N LYS A 6 28.51 25.99 5.92
CA LYS A 6 28.56 26.13 4.45
C LYS A 6 29.59 25.21 3.79
N ARG A 7 30.60 24.72 4.55
CA ARG A 7 31.59 23.77 4.03
C ARG A 7 31.07 22.33 3.97
N ARG A 8 30.14 21.92 4.85
CA ARG A 8 29.57 20.55 4.81
C ARG A 8 28.57 20.29 3.68
N LEU A 9 28.01 21.35 3.07
CA LEU A 9 27.11 21.25 1.91
C LEU A 9 27.82 21.46 0.57
N ARG A 10 29.14 21.71 0.60
CA ARG A 10 30.05 21.54 -0.53
C ARG A 10 30.86 20.27 -0.27
N MET A 11 30.17 19.14 -0.16
CA MET A 11 30.82 17.87 -0.43
C MET A 11 31.00 17.83 -1.95
N ASP A 12 32.27 17.85 -2.31
CA ASP A 12 32.90 17.75 -3.61
C ASP A 12 32.00 17.13 -4.69
N LYS A 13 31.64 17.97 -5.67
CA LYS A 13 31.30 17.49 -7.01
C LYS A 13 32.49 16.83 -7.71
N ASP A 14 33.67 16.91 -7.09
CA ASP A 14 34.92 16.37 -7.59
C ASP A 14 35.14 14.90 -7.14
N ASP A 15 34.28 14.34 -6.27
CA ASP A 15 34.37 12.93 -5.82
C ASP A 15 33.58 11.94 -6.71
N LEU A 16 32.96 12.39 -7.80
CA LEU A 16 32.21 11.53 -8.75
C LEU A 16 33.00 11.17 -10.02
N ASP A 17 34.23 11.68 -10.15
CA ASP A 17 35.13 11.38 -11.27
C ASP A 17 36.31 10.47 -10.86
N ILE A 18 36.10 9.52 -9.94
CA ILE A 18 37.01 8.38 -9.77
C ILE A 18 36.53 7.24 -10.68
N LYS A 19 36.52 7.51 -12.00
CA LYS A 19 36.55 6.48 -13.02
C LYS A 19 37.79 6.72 -13.87
N ASP A 20 38.59 5.66 -13.95
CA ASP A 20 39.67 5.45 -14.92
C ASP A 20 41.07 5.97 -14.58
N GLN A 21 41.57 5.68 -13.37
CA GLN A 21 42.96 5.18 -13.30
C GLN A 21 42.93 3.66 -13.48
N ILE A 22 42.96 3.24 -14.74
CA ILE A 22 43.08 1.83 -15.13
C ILE A 22 44.53 1.43 -14.88
N ASP A 23 44.84 0.90 -13.70
CA ASP A 23 46.00 0.03 -13.54
C ASP A 23 45.73 -1.23 -14.40
N TYR A 24 46.53 -1.38 -15.46
CA TYR A 24 46.45 -2.52 -16.38
C TYR A 24 46.73 -3.81 -15.59
N CYS A 25 45.73 -4.69 -15.43
CA CYS A 25 45.87 -5.94 -14.66
C CYS A 25 46.43 -7.09 -15.50
N CYS A 26 45.71 -7.51 -16.56
CA CYS A 26 46.11 -8.52 -17.54
C CYS A 26 45.04 -8.61 -18.65
N ASP A 27 45.33 -9.34 -19.73
CA ASP A 27 44.45 -9.46 -20.90
C ASP A 27 43.11 -10.17 -20.61
N ASN A 28 43.06 -11.03 -19.58
CA ASN A 28 41.84 -11.71 -19.12
C ASN A 28 41.76 -11.65 -17.58
N PRO A 29 41.29 -10.54 -16.98
CA PRO A 29 41.21 -10.40 -15.54
C PRO A 29 40.02 -11.19 -14.98
N ARG A 30 40.27 -12.08 -14.01
CA ARG A 30 39.23 -12.77 -13.24
C ARG A 30 39.12 -12.14 -11.86
N ILE A 31 38.10 -11.31 -11.67
CA ILE A 31 37.93 -10.51 -10.45
C ILE A 31 37.08 -11.27 -9.42
N THR A 32 37.56 -11.36 -8.19
CA THR A 32 36.88 -11.97 -7.04
C THR A 32 37.09 -11.11 -5.80
N SER A 33 36.11 -11.11 -4.90
CA SER A 33 36.25 -10.51 -3.57
C SER A 33 36.81 -11.56 -2.61
N SER A 34 37.97 -11.27 -2.02
CA SER A 34 38.59 -12.09 -0.97
C SER A 34 39.04 -11.18 0.15
N ASP A 35 38.71 -11.53 1.39
CA ASP A 35 39.13 -10.81 2.61
C ASP A 35 38.83 -9.30 2.63
N GLY A 36 37.76 -8.87 1.95
CA GLY A 36 37.36 -7.45 1.90
C GLY A 36 38.15 -6.62 0.87
N GLU A 37 38.82 -7.28 -0.07
CA GLU A 37 39.51 -6.64 -1.19
C GLU A 37 39.04 -7.23 -2.53
N ILE A 38 38.91 -6.37 -3.53
CA ILE A 38 38.56 -6.75 -4.91
C ILE A 38 39.87 -7.06 -5.62
N VAL A 39 40.15 -8.34 -5.78
CA VAL A 39 41.41 -8.83 -6.35
C VAL A 39 41.18 -9.55 -7.65
N CYS A 40 42.11 -9.44 -8.59
CA CYS A 40 42.15 -10.34 -9.73
C CYS A 40 42.89 -11.63 -9.36
N THR A 41 42.23 -12.80 -9.44
CA THR A 41 42.88 -14.11 -9.19
C THR A 41 43.98 -14.44 -10.19
N ASN A 42 43.97 -13.83 -11.37
CA ASN A 42 44.93 -14.14 -12.43
C ASN A 42 46.22 -13.32 -12.31
N CYS A 43 46.13 -12.03 -11.95
CA CYS A 43 47.26 -11.10 -11.90
C CYS A 43 47.64 -10.68 -10.47
N GLY A 44 46.80 -10.96 -9.47
CA GLY A 44 46.99 -10.55 -8.08
C GLY A 44 46.74 -9.06 -7.80
N LEU A 45 46.43 -8.25 -8.83
CA LEU A 45 46.17 -6.82 -8.66
C LEU A 45 44.94 -6.58 -7.79
N VAL A 46 45.13 -5.80 -6.73
CA VAL A 46 44.06 -5.29 -5.87
C VAL A 46 43.51 -4.02 -6.51
N ARG A 47 42.29 -4.07 -7.04
CA ARG A 47 41.65 -2.90 -7.67
C ARG A 47 41.04 -1.94 -6.66
N GLY A 48 40.77 -2.43 -5.45
CA GLY A 48 40.18 -1.63 -4.40
C GLY A 48 39.77 -2.49 -3.21
N LYS A 49 39.31 -1.83 -2.16
CA LYS A 49 38.73 -2.50 -0.99
C LYS A 49 37.25 -2.72 -1.24
N ASP A 50 36.81 -3.96 -1.00
CA ASP A 50 35.39 -4.26 -0.88
C ASP A 50 34.94 -3.78 0.50
N LEU A 51 34.61 -2.49 0.57
CA LEU A 51 33.99 -1.90 1.76
C LEU A 51 32.60 -2.52 1.88
N ILE A 52 32.51 -3.64 2.58
CA ILE A 52 31.25 -4.22 2.98
C ILE A 52 30.57 -3.16 3.88
N GLU A 53 29.57 -2.46 3.33
CA GLU A 53 28.61 -1.72 4.14
C GLU A 53 28.14 -2.68 5.22
N LYS A 54 28.44 -2.40 6.50
CA LYS A 54 28.18 -3.27 7.66
C LYS A 54 27.03 -4.23 7.38
N GLU A 55 27.34 -5.52 7.21
CA GLU A 55 26.31 -6.54 7.08
C GLU A 55 25.33 -6.37 8.25
N VAL A 56 24.05 -6.16 7.93
CA VAL A 56 23.02 -5.96 8.95
C VAL A 56 22.76 -7.31 9.62
N ARG A 57 23.58 -7.64 10.63
CA ARG A 57 23.52 -8.86 11.44
C ARG A 57 22.47 -8.74 12.54
N ALA A 58 21.25 -8.41 12.19
CA ALA A 58 20.12 -8.42 13.12
C ALA A 58 19.13 -9.44 12.60
N PHE A 59 19.23 -10.67 13.10
CA PHE A 59 18.39 -11.78 12.64
C PHE A 59 17.10 -11.90 13.47
N THR A 60 17.11 -11.37 14.69
CA THR A 60 15.96 -11.37 15.59
C THR A 60 15.27 -10.01 15.64
N LYS A 61 13.94 -10.01 15.85
CA LYS A 61 13.16 -8.76 15.96
C LYS A 61 13.62 -7.88 17.12
N GLU A 62 14.07 -8.50 18.21
CA GLU A 62 14.54 -7.81 19.42
C GLU A 62 15.87 -7.07 19.18
N GLU A 63 16.83 -7.71 18.51
CA GLU A 63 18.09 -7.07 18.12
C GLU A 63 17.85 -5.89 17.16
N ILE A 64 16.94 -6.07 16.21
CA ILE A 64 16.52 -5.02 15.28
C ILE A 64 15.96 -3.82 16.07
N ASP A 65 15.06 -4.05 17.02
CA ASP A 65 14.40 -2.98 17.76
C ASP A 65 15.32 -2.29 18.78
N GLN A 66 16.30 -2.99 19.36
CA GLN A 66 17.34 -2.39 20.20
C GLN A 66 18.28 -1.49 19.38
N ARG A 67 18.71 -1.93 18.19
CA ARG A 67 19.61 -1.13 17.33
C ARG A 67 18.91 0.06 16.68
N LYS A 68 17.63 -0.07 16.30
CA LYS A 68 16.78 1.04 15.83
C LYS A 68 16.71 2.22 16.80
N ARG A 69 17.06 2.05 18.10
CA ARG A 69 17.09 3.15 19.07
C ARG A 69 18.13 4.22 18.72
N THR A 70 19.27 3.81 18.18
CA THR A 70 20.40 4.70 17.84
C THR A 70 20.41 5.15 16.38
N GLU A 71 19.63 4.50 15.52
CA GLU A 71 19.55 4.86 14.11
C GLU A 71 18.83 6.19 13.87
N VAL A 72 19.35 6.99 12.94
CA VAL A 72 18.68 8.21 12.51
C VAL A 72 17.40 7.81 11.78
N ARG A 73 16.25 8.07 12.40
CA ARG A 73 14.95 7.84 11.76
C ARG A 73 14.72 8.92 10.70
N TRP A 74 15.12 8.64 9.46
CA TRP A 74 14.75 9.45 8.31
C TRP A 74 13.23 9.39 8.14
N ARG A 75 12.52 10.41 8.63
CA ARG A 75 11.11 10.63 8.30
C ARG A 75 11.04 11.64 7.17
N GLU A 76 10.18 11.37 6.19
CA GLU A 76 9.84 12.34 5.14
C GLU A 76 9.01 13.52 5.67
N PHE A 77 8.33 13.35 6.82
CA PHE A 77 7.43 14.36 7.39
C PHE A 77 7.35 14.31 8.92
N GLY A 78 7.11 15.48 9.53
CA GLY A 78 6.96 15.66 10.97
C GLY A 78 8.27 15.88 11.72
N PRO A 79 8.21 16.16 13.04
CA PRO A 79 9.41 16.42 13.81
C PRO A 79 10.28 15.16 13.88
N ARG A 80 11.58 15.32 13.59
CA ARG A 80 12.57 14.22 13.55
C ARG A 80 12.73 13.55 14.91
N THR A 81 12.60 14.33 15.96
CA THR A 81 12.58 13.88 17.36
C THR A 81 11.22 14.18 17.95
N VAL A 82 10.82 13.39 18.95
CA VAL A 82 9.62 13.67 19.74
C VAL A 82 10.05 13.77 21.19
N LEU A 83 9.76 14.89 21.83
CA LEU A 83 9.88 15.00 23.28
C LEU A 83 8.80 14.10 23.89
N PRO A 84 9.18 13.03 24.63
CA PRO A 84 8.23 12.15 25.24
C PRO A 84 7.41 12.92 26.28
N THR A 85 6.17 12.46 26.51
CA THR A 85 5.30 13.09 27.52
C THR A 85 5.70 12.67 28.95
N THR A 86 6.67 11.77 29.07
CA THR A 86 7.25 11.32 30.33
C THR A 86 7.93 12.48 31.05
N ARG A 87 7.54 12.70 32.30
CA ARG A 87 8.05 13.81 33.13
C ARG A 87 9.21 13.37 34.01
N LYS A 88 10.09 12.52 33.47
CA LYS A 88 11.22 11.93 34.17
C LYS A 88 12.53 12.27 33.45
N ASP A 89 13.59 12.46 34.24
CA ASP A 89 14.94 12.68 33.75
C ASP A 89 15.58 11.36 33.29
N SER A 90 16.75 11.44 32.65
CA SER A 90 17.53 10.27 32.20
C SER A 90 17.82 9.28 33.34
N MET A 91 17.97 9.80 34.57
CA MET A 91 18.18 9.00 35.79
C MET A 91 16.87 8.48 36.42
N GLY A 92 15.71 8.72 35.81
CA GLY A 92 14.41 8.25 36.30
C GLY A 92 13.73 9.13 37.35
N HIS A 93 14.38 10.20 37.81
CA HIS A 93 13.80 11.15 38.75
C HIS A 93 12.67 11.97 38.12
N ASN A 94 11.67 12.34 38.91
CA ASN A 94 10.59 13.21 38.44
C ASN A 94 11.11 14.65 38.27
N LEU A 95 10.77 15.25 37.14
CA LEU A 95 11.07 16.65 36.86
C LEU A 95 10.43 17.58 37.90
N MET A 96 11.18 18.60 38.31
CA MET A 96 10.67 19.72 39.09
C MET A 96 9.51 20.44 38.38
N PRO A 97 8.58 21.11 39.10
CA PRO A 97 7.44 21.80 38.47
C PRO A 97 7.83 22.78 37.35
N LYS A 98 8.93 23.54 37.55
CA LYS A 98 9.47 24.45 36.54
C LYS A 98 9.95 23.71 35.29
N GLY A 99 10.64 22.58 35.46
CA GLY A 99 11.09 21.72 34.36
C GLY A 99 9.91 21.11 33.60
N LYS A 100 8.88 20.64 34.31
CA LYS A 100 7.64 20.11 33.69
C LYS A 100 6.97 21.14 32.80
N ALA A 101 6.87 22.40 33.25
CA ALA A 101 6.29 23.48 32.46
C ALA A 101 7.13 23.82 31.22
N LEU A 102 8.46 23.86 31.37
CA LEU A 102 9.39 24.09 30.25
C LEU A 102 9.26 22.99 29.18
N PHE A 103 9.35 21.72 29.58
CA PHE A 103 9.24 20.58 28.66
C PHE A 103 7.86 20.49 28.00
N SER A 104 6.80 20.86 28.71
CA SER A 104 5.46 20.97 28.11
C SER A 104 5.42 22.04 27.02
N ARG A 105 6.01 23.23 27.28
CA ARG A 105 6.11 24.32 26.30
C ARG A 105 6.96 23.92 25.09
N LEU A 106 8.12 23.31 25.32
CA LEU A 106 8.99 22.79 24.26
C LEU A 106 8.31 21.69 23.43
N SER A 107 7.61 20.76 24.07
CA SER A 107 6.81 19.72 23.37
C SER A 107 5.72 20.34 22.50
N LYS A 108 5.07 21.42 22.98
CA LYS A 108 4.07 22.16 22.19
C LYS A 108 4.71 22.86 20.98
N ILE A 109 5.88 23.49 21.15
CA ILE A 109 6.61 24.14 20.05
C ILE A 109 7.08 23.10 19.04
N GLN A 110 7.64 21.97 19.48
CA GLN A 110 8.11 20.91 18.59
C GLN A 110 6.97 20.23 17.82
N LYS A 111 5.79 20.10 18.43
CA LYS A 111 4.58 19.59 17.77
C LYS A 111 3.91 20.62 16.87
N SER A 112 4.32 21.88 16.90
CA SER A 112 3.77 22.89 16.01
C SER A 112 4.16 22.55 14.57
N LEU A 113 3.15 22.32 13.73
CA LEU A 113 3.33 21.95 12.34
C LEU A 113 3.38 23.24 11.52
N VAL A 114 4.55 23.53 10.96
CA VAL A 114 4.81 24.80 10.26
C VAL A 114 4.20 24.76 8.86
N SER A 115 4.29 23.63 8.17
CA SER A 115 3.81 23.50 6.80
C SER A 115 2.37 22.99 6.70
N SER A 116 1.61 23.48 5.72
CA SER A 116 0.27 22.98 5.40
C SER A 116 0.27 21.52 4.98
N ILE A 117 1.33 21.06 4.29
CA ILE A 117 1.47 19.67 3.87
C ILE A 117 1.72 18.74 5.07
N GLU A 118 2.49 19.20 6.05
CA GLU A 118 2.76 18.43 7.28
C GLU A 118 1.51 18.27 8.12
N ARG A 119 0.69 19.33 8.24
CA ARG A 119 -0.63 19.27 8.86
C ARG A 119 -1.52 18.23 8.19
N ASN A 120 -1.55 18.23 6.86
CA ASN A 120 -2.31 17.25 6.09
C ASN A 120 -1.83 15.80 6.35
N PHE A 121 -0.52 15.55 6.33
CA PHE A 121 0.02 14.22 6.62
C PHE A 121 -0.23 13.76 8.06
N TRP A 122 -0.17 14.69 9.01
CA TRP A 122 -0.45 14.41 10.41
C TRP A 122 -1.90 13.96 10.62
N GLU A 123 -2.84 14.56 9.91
CA GLU A 123 -4.25 14.15 9.94
C GLU A 123 -4.48 12.83 9.16
N ALA A 124 -3.85 12.69 8.00
CA ALA A 124 -4.15 11.58 7.09
C ALA A 124 -3.54 10.25 7.51
N LYS A 125 -2.31 10.23 8.06
CA LYS A 125 -1.61 8.98 8.38
C LYS A 125 -2.36 8.13 9.42
N PRO A 126 -2.85 8.67 10.56
CA PRO A 126 -3.62 7.90 11.52
C PRO A 126 -4.93 7.37 10.93
N LYS A 127 -5.63 8.18 10.12
CA LYS A 127 -6.88 7.80 9.45
C LYS A 127 -6.67 6.67 8.45
N LEU A 128 -5.60 6.73 7.65
CA LEU A 128 -5.23 5.64 6.75
C LEU A 128 -4.93 4.36 7.53
N ASN A 129 -4.16 4.45 8.62
CA ASN A 129 -3.84 3.31 9.47
C ASN A 129 -5.12 2.67 10.04
N LEU A 130 -6.03 3.48 10.59
CA LEU A 130 -7.31 3.02 11.11
C LEU A 130 -8.13 2.30 10.02
N LEU A 131 -8.21 2.88 8.83
CA LEU A 131 -8.95 2.31 7.71
C LEU A 131 -8.36 0.96 7.26
N THR A 132 -7.03 0.87 7.19
CA THR A 132 -6.34 -0.39 6.83
C THR A 132 -6.53 -1.48 7.88
N SER A 133 -6.51 -1.12 9.17
CA SER A 133 -6.76 -2.06 10.26
C SER A 133 -8.20 -2.56 10.26
N LYS A 134 -9.20 -1.68 10.04
CA LYS A 134 -10.61 -2.07 9.94
C LYS A 134 -10.89 -3.07 8.81
N LEU A 135 -10.21 -2.93 7.68
CA LEU A 135 -10.42 -3.78 6.49
C LEU A 135 -9.47 -4.99 6.43
N ASN A 136 -8.61 -5.15 7.45
CA ASN A 136 -7.55 -6.15 7.53
C ASN A 136 -6.67 -6.21 6.27
N ILE A 137 -6.20 -5.02 5.84
CA ILE A 137 -5.40 -4.87 4.63
C ILE A 137 -3.91 -5.07 4.95
N PRO A 138 -3.16 -5.86 4.15
CA PRO A 138 -1.72 -6.04 4.34
C PRO A 138 -0.90 -4.74 4.28
N ASP A 139 0.23 -4.71 5.00
CA ASP A 139 1.08 -3.52 5.10
C ASP A 139 1.66 -3.05 3.75
N HIS A 140 1.97 -3.96 2.81
CA HIS A 140 2.49 -3.58 1.49
C HIS A 140 1.48 -2.76 0.65
N ILE A 141 0.18 -3.05 0.79
CA ILE A 141 -0.90 -2.28 0.14
C ILE A 141 -1.03 -0.92 0.82
N LYS A 142 -0.95 -0.88 2.16
CA LYS A 142 -0.97 0.36 2.95
C LYS A 142 0.20 1.29 2.64
N GLU A 143 1.39 0.75 2.43
CA GLU A 143 2.55 1.53 1.99
C GLU A 143 2.34 2.13 0.60
N SER A 144 1.80 1.32 -0.32
CA SER A 144 1.45 1.76 -1.67
C SER A 144 0.38 2.86 -1.64
N ALA A 145 -0.64 2.70 -0.80
CA ALA A 145 -1.68 3.71 -0.56
C ALA A 145 -1.09 5.01 -0.01
N TRP A 146 -0.12 4.91 0.90
CA TRP A 146 0.58 6.07 1.45
C TRP A 146 1.42 6.77 0.38
N LYS A 147 2.16 6.03 -0.45
CA LYS A 147 2.93 6.61 -1.59
C LYS A 147 2.02 7.34 -2.58
N ILE A 148 0.85 6.79 -2.89
CA ILE A 148 -0.14 7.46 -3.75
C ILE A 148 -0.62 8.75 -3.06
N TYR A 149 -0.98 8.69 -1.78
CA TYR A 149 -1.47 9.84 -1.03
C TYR A 149 -0.41 10.96 -0.88
N THR A 150 0.86 10.63 -0.70
CA THR A 150 1.92 11.64 -0.59
C THR A 150 2.06 12.45 -1.88
N VAL A 151 1.93 11.82 -3.04
CA VAL A 151 1.90 12.53 -4.33
C VAL A 151 0.66 13.41 -4.47
N VAL A 152 -0.52 12.92 -4.07
CA VAL A 152 -1.78 13.71 -4.06
C VAL A 152 -1.60 14.99 -3.24
N ALA A 153 -1.03 14.89 -2.04
CA ALA A 153 -0.80 16.02 -1.15
C ALA A 153 0.27 16.99 -1.69
N LYS A 154 1.36 16.47 -2.27
CA LYS A 154 2.41 17.29 -2.91
C LYS A 154 1.85 18.12 -4.07
N LYS A 155 0.91 17.56 -4.85
CA LYS A 155 0.19 18.25 -5.92
C LYS A 155 -0.92 19.19 -5.43
N LYS A 156 -1.13 19.31 -4.11
CA LYS A 156 -2.20 20.13 -3.51
C LYS A 156 -3.62 19.78 -3.97
N LEU A 157 -3.85 18.53 -4.42
CA LEU A 157 -5.16 18.08 -4.92
C LEU A 157 -6.22 17.96 -3.82
N THR A 158 -5.77 17.93 -2.56
CA THR A 158 -6.60 17.89 -1.35
C THR A 158 -7.18 19.27 -0.97
N MET A 159 -6.67 20.37 -1.52
CA MET A 159 -7.13 21.71 -1.16
C MET A 159 -8.56 21.95 -1.64
N GLY A 160 -9.46 22.35 -0.73
CA GLY A 160 -10.88 22.58 -1.03
C GLY A 160 -11.71 21.31 -1.21
N ARG A 161 -11.18 20.14 -0.87
CA ARG A 161 -11.85 18.83 -0.98
C ARG A 161 -11.66 18.03 0.30
N SER A 162 -12.48 16.99 0.49
CA SER A 162 -12.38 16.13 1.67
C SER A 162 -11.07 15.34 1.69
N ILE A 163 -10.29 15.47 2.76
CA ILE A 163 -9.09 14.66 3.01
C ILE A 163 -9.47 13.18 3.08
N ASP A 164 -10.55 12.85 3.78
CA ASP A 164 -11.04 11.47 3.97
C ASP A 164 -11.37 10.78 2.64
N GLY A 165 -11.98 11.53 1.71
CA GLY A 165 -12.24 11.03 0.36
C GLY A 165 -10.96 10.69 -0.42
N PHE A 166 -9.88 11.45 -0.25
CA PHE A 166 -8.58 11.13 -0.87
C PHE A 166 -7.88 9.96 -0.18
N ILE A 167 -7.98 9.82 1.14
CA ILE A 167 -7.43 8.67 1.87
C ILE A 167 -8.11 7.38 1.40
N ALA A 168 -9.44 7.37 1.36
CA ALA A 168 -10.23 6.24 0.87
C ALA A 168 -9.93 5.92 -0.59
N ALA A 169 -9.82 6.94 -1.45
CA ALA A 169 -9.48 6.76 -2.86
C ALA A 169 -8.05 6.25 -3.10
N SER A 170 -7.06 6.77 -2.37
CA SER A 170 -5.67 6.30 -2.47
C SER A 170 -5.53 4.85 -1.98
N LEU A 171 -6.25 4.50 -0.91
CA LEU A 171 -6.32 3.11 -0.46
C LEU A 171 -6.98 2.21 -1.49
N TYR A 172 -8.12 2.63 -2.05
CA TYR A 172 -8.79 1.86 -3.08
C TYR A 172 -7.94 1.72 -4.34
N ALA A 173 -7.26 2.77 -4.79
CA ALA A 173 -6.33 2.69 -5.91
C ALA A 173 -5.21 1.66 -5.66
N ALA A 174 -4.63 1.65 -4.46
CA ALA A 174 -3.60 0.67 -4.07
C ALA A 174 -4.14 -0.77 -4.06
N ILE A 175 -5.33 -1.00 -3.50
CA ILE A 175 -6.03 -2.30 -3.53
C ILE A 175 -6.15 -2.80 -4.98
N ARG A 176 -6.47 -1.91 -5.91
CA ARG A 176 -6.68 -2.25 -7.32
C ARG A 176 -5.41 -2.50 -8.11
N ILE A 177 -4.29 -1.89 -7.70
CA ILE A 177 -2.97 -2.18 -8.25
C ILE A 177 -2.51 -3.59 -7.82
N HIS A 178 -2.73 -3.92 -6.55
CA HIS A 178 -2.38 -5.21 -5.95
C HIS A 178 -3.42 -6.32 -6.16
N GLU A 179 -4.47 -6.07 -6.97
CA GLU A 179 -5.52 -7.04 -7.29
C GLU A 179 -6.23 -7.67 -6.07
N PHE A 180 -6.32 -6.92 -4.96
CA PHE A 180 -6.98 -7.40 -3.76
C PHE A 180 -8.52 -7.25 -3.89
N PRO A 181 -9.34 -8.30 -3.67
CA PRO A 181 -10.76 -8.32 -4.04
C PRO A 181 -11.66 -7.54 -3.06
N ARG A 182 -11.48 -6.23 -2.93
CA ARG A 182 -12.34 -5.36 -2.10
C ARG A 182 -13.26 -4.48 -2.92
N LEU A 183 -14.47 -4.29 -2.40
CA LEU A 183 -15.48 -3.45 -3.03
C LEU A 183 -15.26 -1.99 -2.63
N LEU A 184 -15.61 -1.06 -3.53
CA LEU A 184 -15.55 0.37 -3.20
C LEU A 184 -16.48 0.72 -2.03
N GLU A 185 -17.65 0.10 -1.97
CA GLU A 185 -18.64 0.30 -0.89
C GLU A 185 -18.07 -0.06 0.48
N GLU A 186 -17.30 -1.14 0.59
CA GLU A 186 -16.68 -1.52 1.87
C GLU A 186 -15.69 -0.46 2.35
N VAL A 187 -14.94 0.13 1.43
CA VAL A 187 -14.02 1.22 1.76
C VAL A 187 -14.80 2.48 2.16
N CYS A 188 -15.90 2.79 1.47
CA CYS A 188 -16.78 3.90 1.83
C CYS A 188 -17.38 3.72 3.22
N ASP A 189 -17.91 2.53 3.52
CA ASP A 189 -18.53 2.21 4.81
C ASP A 189 -17.49 2.28 5.94
N ALA A 190 -16.29 1.73 5.72
CA ALA A 190 -15.22 1.75 6.73
C ALA A 190 -14.65 3.17 6.98
N SER A 191 -14.66 4.02 5.95
CA SER A 191 -14.21 5.42 6.01
C SER A 191 -15.31 6.43 6.38
N MET A 192 -16.56 5.97 6.53
CA MET A 192 -17.74 6.84 6.77
C MET A 192 -17.85 8.00 5.77
N THR A 193 -17.35 7.80 4.54
CA THR A 193 -17.32 8.83 3.49
C THR A 193 -18.33 8.47 2.39
N PRO A 194 -19.13 9.42 1.90
CA PRO A 194 -20.13 9.11 0.89
C PRO A 194 -19.48 8.66 -0.42
N ARG A 195 -20.12 7.69 -1.08
CA ARG A 195 -19.62 7.05 -2.31
C ARG A 195 -19.24 8.04 -3.42
N HIS A 196 -20.05 9.08 -3.63
CA HIS A 196 -19.82 10.05 -4.70
C HIS A 196 -18.49 10.81 -4.49
N THR A 197 -18.16 11.13 -3.25
CA THR A 197 -16.92 11.83 -2.88
C THR A 197 -15.72 10.95 -3.14
N VAL A 198 -15.75 9.68 -2.68
CA VAL A 198 -14.66 8.71 -2.92
C VAL A 198 -14.49 8.43 -4.41
N HIS A 199 -15.58 8.32 -5.16
CA HIS A 199 -15.51 8.09 -6.62
C HIS A 199 -14.89 9.29 -7.35
N ARG A 200 -15.25 10.52 -6.98
CA ARG A 200 -14.68 11.74 -7.56
C ARG A 200 -13.18 11.86 -7.28
N SER A 201 -12.75 11.63 -6.03
CA SER A 201 -11.33 11.64 -5.66
C SER A 201 -10.55 10.51 -6.34
N LEU A 202 -11.14 9.31 -6.44
CA LEU A 202 -10.54 8.19 -7.17
C LEU A 202 -10.29 8.53 -8.65
N GLY A 203 -11.26 9.17 -9.31
CA GLY A 203 -11.09 9.60 -10.70
C GLY A 203 -9.91 10.56 -10.89
N ILE A 204 -9.67 11.45 -9.93
CA ILE A 204 -8.53 12.38 -9.94
C ILE A 204 -7.22 11.60 -9.71
N VAL A 205 -7.17 10.73 -8.70
CA VAL A 205 -5.98 9.92 -8.39
C VAL A 205 -5.57 9.06 -9.60
N VAL A 206 -6.53 8.40 -10.24
CA VAL A 206 -6.28 7.54 -11.40
C VAL A 206 -5.76 8.33 -12.60
N LYS A 207 -6.26 9.55 -12.83
CA LYS A 207 -5.86 10.38 -13.97
C LYS A 207 -4.54 11.14 -13.75
N GLU A 208 -4.34 11.70 -12.56
CA GLU A 208 -3.26 12.66 -12.31
C GLU A 208 -2.08 12.08 -11.54
N VAL A 209 -2.27 11.00 -10.76
CA VAL A 209 -1.24 10.49 -9.84
C VAL A 209 -0.69 9.14 -10.28
N LEU A 210 -1.55 8.21 -10.69
CA LEU A 210 -1.08 6.88 -11.10
C LEU A 210 -0.12 6.88 -12.30
N PRO A 211 -0.31 7.72 -13.35
CA PRO A 211 0.63 7.77 -14.47
C PRO A 211 2.02 8.25 -14.08
N GLU A 212 2.13 9.20 -13.15
CA GLU A 212 3.41 9.71 -12.66
C GLU A 212 4.18 8.65 -11.87
N LEU A 213 3.47 7.80 -11.14
CA LEU A 213 4.06 6.69 -10.40
C LEU A 213 4.33 5.46 -11.30
N GLY A 214 3.94 5.49 -12.58
CA GLY A 214 4.04 4.33 -13.48
C GLY A 214 3.14 3.16 -13.07
N LEU A 215 2.10 3.41 -12.25
CA LEU A 215 1.22 2.37 -11.70
C LEU A 215 -0.01 2.20 -12.58
N LYS A 216 -0.38 0.96 -12.89
CA LYS A 216 -1.55 0.64 -13.72
C LYS A 216 -2.76 0.31 -12.86
N TYR A 217 -3.84 1.04 -13.06
CA TYR A 217 -5.14 0.74 -12.44
C TYR A 217 -5.83 -0.40 -13.19
N LYS A 218 -6.10 -1.52 -12.51
CA LYS A 218 -6.77 -2.69 -13.10
C LYS A 218 -8.24 -2.71 -12.73
N PRO A 219 -9.19 -2.90 -13.68
CA PRO A 219 -10.63 -3.06 -13.41
C PRO A 219 -10.92 -4.30 -12.53
N ILE A 220 -12.06 -4.33 -11.83
CA ILE A 220 -12.42 -5.44 -10.96
C ILE A 220 -12.99 -6.56 -11.82
N THR A 221 -12.48 -7.77 -11.63
CA THR A 221 -12.90 -8.95 -12.37
C THR A 221 -13.89 -9.75 -11.53
N ALA A 222 -14.86 -10.38 -12.20
CA ALA A 222 -15.87 -11.18 -11.50
C ALA A 222 -15.25 -12.44 -10.89
N GLU A 223 -14.20 -12.98 -11.51
CA GLU A 223 -13.47 -14.16 -11.07
C GLU A 223 -12.90 -14.00 -9.65
N GLN A 224 -12.27 -12.87 -9.36
CA GLN A 224 -11.72 -12.57 -8.03
C GLN A 224 -12.81 -12.46 -6.97
N LEU A 225 -13.97 -11.92 -7.34
CA LEU A 225 -15.12 -11.81 -6.46
C LEU A 225 -15.77 -13.17 -6.19
N VAL A 226 -15.71 -14.12 -7.13
CA VAL A 226 -16.31 -15.45 -6.92
C VAL A 226 -15.68 -16.18 -5.74
N PHE A 227 -14.35 -16.23 -5.68
CA PHE A 227 -13.65 -16.88 -4.57
C PHE A 227 -13.93 -16.19 -3.24
N ARG A 228 -13.89 -14.85 -3.25
CA ARG A 228 -14.14 -14.09 -2.02
C ARG A 228 -15.56 -14.30 -1.50
N PHE A 229 -16.58 -14.05 -2.32
CA PHE A 229 -17.97 -14.25 -1.91
C PHE A 229 -18.25 -15.71 -1.58
N GLY A 230 -17.58 -16.65 -2.26
CA GLY A 230 -17.65 -18.07 -1.93
C GLY A 230 -17.14 -18.36 -0.52
N ASN A 231 -16.03 -17.75 -0.11
CA ASN A 231 -15.50 -17.87 1.25
C ASN A 231 -16.41 -17.19 2.28
N ASP A 232 -16.93 -15.99 1.98
CA ASP A 232 -17.86 -15.26 2.84
C ASP A 232 -19.19 -16.03 3.02
N LEU A 233 -19.57 -16.88 2.05
CA LEU A 233 -20.74 -17.78 2.10
C LEU A 233 -20.42 -19.18 2.66
N GLU A 234 -19.18 -19.45 3.05
CA GLU A 234 -18.71 -20.77 3.52
C GLU A 234 -18.93 -21.90 2.50
N LEU A 235 -18.81 -21.59 1.21
CA LEU A 235 -18.94 -22.58 0.15
C LEU A 235 -17.62 -23.34 -0.06
N PRO A 236 -17.66 -24.68 -0.24
CA PRO A 236 -16.46 -25.44 -0.55
C PRO A 236 -15.85 -25.02 -1.89
N MET A 237 -14.52 -25.16 -1.98
CA MET A 237 -13.73 -24.79 -3.15
C MET A 237 -14.24 -25.43 -4.46
N GLU A 238 -14.81 -26.63 -4.39
CA GLU A 238 -15.39 -27.32 -5.55
C GLU A 238 -16.54 -26.51 -6.20
N ILE A 239 -17.42 -25.93 -5.38
CA ILE A 239 -18.54 -25.12 -5.88
C ILE A 239 -18.02 -23.80 -6.45
N GLN A 240 -17.02 -23.19 -5.80
CA GLN A 240 -16.39 -21.97 -6.28
C GLN A 240 -15.72 -22.18 -7.65
N LYS A 241 -15.01 -23.30 -7.84
CA LYS A 241 -14.44 -23.71 -9.13
C LYS A 241 -15.52 -23.96 -10.19
N LYS A 242 -16.59 -24.67 -9.84
CA LYS A 242 -17.75 -24.88 -10.73
C LYS A 242 -18.35 -23.55 -11.17
N ALA A 243 -18.53 -22.60 -10.25
CA ALA A 243 -19.00 -21.26 -10.56
C ALA A 243 -18.10 -20.59 -11.61
N ILE A 244 -16.79 -20.51 -11.37
CA ILE A 244 -15.87 -19.88 -12.34
C ILE A 244 -15.94 -20.54 -13.71
N ASN A 245 -16.00 -21.87 -13.77
CA ASN A 245 -16.14 -22.60 -15.04
C ASN A 245 -17.43 -22.21 -15.77
N MET A 246 -18.56 -22.08 -15.06
CA MET A 246 -19.82 -21.60 -15.65
C MET A 246 -19.68 -20.17 -16.19
N LEU A 247 -18.99 -19.28 -15.47
CA LEU A 247 -18.75 -17.90 -15.92
C LEU A 247 -17.86 -17.85 -17.18
N ILE A 248 -16.84 -18.71 -17.26
CA ILE A 248 -15.95 -18.83 -18.42
C ILE A 248 -16.72 -19.39 -19.61
N GLN A 249 -17.48 -20.47 -19.43
CA GLN A 249 -18.30 -21.08 -20.48
C GLN A 249 -19.36 -20.11 -21.00
N ALA A 250 -20.07 -19.41 -20.12
CA ALA A 250 -21.04 -18.40 -20.53
C ALA A 250 -20.38 -17.29 -21.36
N SER A 251 -19.16 -16.87 -20.99
CA SER A 251 -18.39 -15.89 -21.75
C SER A 251 -17.99 -16.39 -23.13
N LYS A 252 -17.54 -17.65 -23.24
CA LYS A 252 -17.23 -18.29 -24.52
C LYS A 252 -18.47 -18.36 -25.43
N ASN A 253 -19.64 -18.58 -24.83
CA ASN A 253 -20.93 -18.63 -25.54
C ASN A 253 -21.52 -17.23 -25.84
N GLY A 254 -20.69 -16.18 -25.79
CA GLY A 254 -21.08 -14.82 -26.17
C GLY A 254 -21.82 -14.04 -25.09
N LEU A 255 -21.56 -14.31 -23.80
CA LEU A 255 -21.97 -13.40 -22.72
C LEU A 255 -21.06 -12.17 -22.73
N SER A 256 -21.59 -11.02 -23.15
CA SER A 256 -20.87 -9.74 -23.02
C SER A 256 -20.58 -9.46 -21.54
N ARG A 257 -19.29 -9.34 -21.19
CA ARG A 257 -18.82 -8.95 -19.85
C ARG A 257 -18.73 -7.43 -19.70
N THR A 258 -18.46 -6.72 -20.79
CA THR A 258 -18.33 -5.27 -20.84
C THR A 258 -19.66 -4.57 -20.52
N GLY A 259 -19.61 -3.52 -19.70
CA GLY A 259 -20.78 -2.74 -19.31
C GLY A 259 -21.71 -3.41 -18.29
N LYS A 260 -21.38 -4.61 -17.80
CA LYS A 260 -22.11 -5.28 -16.73
C LYS A 260 -21.34 -5.18 -15.42
N ASP A 261 -22.08 -5.01 -14.33
CA ASP A 261 -21.49 -4.98 -12.99
C ASP A 261 -20.86 -6.35 -12.64
N PRO A 262 -19.54 -6.43 -12.39
CA PRO A 262 -18.85 -7.67 -12.07
C PRO A 262 -19.39 -8.36 -10.81
N LYS A 263 -19.89 -7.59 -9.83
CA LYS A 263 -20.47 -8.16 -8.60
C LYS A 263 -21.71 -8.99 -8.90
N GLY A 264 -22.61 -8.44 -9.71
CA GLY A 264 -23.84 -9.12 -10.12
C GLY A 264 -23.55 -10.40 -10.91
N LEU A 265 -22.51 -10.42 -11.74
CA LEU A 265 -22.07 -11.63 -12.43
C LEU A 265 -21.54 -12.68 -11.44
N ALA A 266 -20.62 -12.30 -10.54
CA ALA A 266 -20.06 -13.20 -9.55
C ALA A 266 -21.15 -13.83 -8.66
N ALA A 267 -22.02 -13.00 -8.08
CA ALA A 267 -23.12 -13.42 -7.22
C ALA A 267 -24.07 -14.40 -7.92
N SER A 268 -24.44 -14.10 -9.17
CA SER A 268 -25.37 -14.94 -9.93
C SER A 268 -24.81 -16.33 -10.22
N VAL A 269 -23.53 -16.40 -10.55
CA VAL A 269 -22.85 -17.66 -10.87
C VAL A 269 -22.67 -18.50 -9.62
N ILE A 270 -22.31 -17.90 -8.49
CA ILE A 270 -22.27 -18.59 -7.20
C ILE A 270 -23.63 -19.19 -6.85
N TYR A 271 -24.69 -18.39 -6.94
CA TYR A 271 -26.06 -18.86 -6.68
C TYR A 271 -26.43 -20.03 -7.60
N MET A 272 -26.12 -19.95 -8.90
CA MET A 272 -26.38 -21.03 -9.85
C MET A 272 -25.60 -22.30 -9.54
N ALA A 273 -24.33 -22.19 -9.13
CA ALA A 273 -23.48 -23.33 -8.80
C ALA A 273 -23.84 -23.97 -7.45
N ALA A 274 -24.27 -23.18 -6.47
CA ALA A 274 -24.67 -23.64 -5.14
C ALA A 274 -26.07 -24.28 -5.13
N ARG A 275 -26.98 -23.84 -6.01
CA ARG A 275 -28.38 -24.32 -6.04
C ARG A 275 -28.57 -25.84 -6.13
N PRO A 276 -27.83 -26.59 -6.99
CA PRO A 276 -27.97 -28.05 -7.07
C PRO A 276 -27.14 -28.81 -6.01
N SER A 277 -26.37 -28.10 -5.18
CA SER A 277 -25.51 -28.71 -4.16
C SER A 277 -26.20 -28.79 -2.80
N VAL A 278 -25.62 -29.58 -1.88
CA VAL A 278 -26.04 -29.63 -0.47
C VAL A 278 -25.87 -28.25 0.21
N TYR A 279 -24.91 -27.45 -0.25
CA TYR A 279 -24.61 -26.10 0.26
C TYR A 279 -25.46 -25.02 -0.41
N ARG A 280 -26.75 -25.28 -0.61
CA ARG A 280 -27.66 -24.33 -1.24
C ARG A 280 -27.78 -23.06 -0.38
N LYS A 281 -27.62 -21.90 -1.03
CA LYS A 281 -27.81 -20.58 -0.43
C LYS A 281 -29.04 -19.90 -1.00
N THR A 282 -29.68 -19.05 -0.19
CA THR A 282 -30.86 -18.27 -0.64
C THR A 282 -30.44 -17.08 -1.52
N GLN A 283 -31.38 -16.51 -2.28
CA GLN A 283 -31.08 -15.32 -3.09
C GLN A 283 -30.74 -14.12 -2.17
N ALA A 284 -31.43 -14.01 -1.03
CA ALA A 284 -31.20 -12.99 -0.02
C ALA A 284 -29.76 -13.03 0.50
N GLU A 285 -29.30 -14.18 1.00
CA GLU A 285 -27.93 -14.38 1.52
C GLU A 285 -26.85 -13.97 0.50
N VAL A 286 -26.98 -14.42 -0.75
CA VAL A 286 -25.99 -14.12 -1.79
C VAL A 286 -26.05 -12.63 -2.19
N SER A 287 -27.24 -12.03 -2.18
CA SER A 287 -27.43 -10.63 -2.55
C SER A 287 -26.88 -9.67 -1.48
N GLU A 288 -27.00 -10.03 -0.20
CA GLU A 288 -26.50 -9.26 0.93
C GLU A 288 -24.97 -9.15 0.92
N ILE A 289 -24.28 -10.29 0.76
CA ILE A 289 -22.80 -10.33 0.70
C ILE A 289 -22.26 -9.56 -0.51
N ALA A 290 -22.92 -9.71 -1.67
CA ALA A 290 -22.52 -9.01 -2.88
C ALA A 290 -22.91 -7.51 -2.90
N LYS A 291 -23.71 -7.05 -1.92
CA LYS A 291 -24.31 -5.71 -1.85
C LYS A 291 -25.07 -5.35 -3.14
N ILE A 292 -25.92 -6.26 -3.60
CA ILE A 292 -26.78 -6.09 -4.78
C ILE A 292 -28.23 -6.39 -4.42
N THR A 293 -29.18 -5.98 -5.27
CA THR A 293 -30.59 -6.35 -5.07
C THR A 293 -30.88 -7.74 -5.63
N GLU A 294 -31.81 -8.48 -5.02
CA GLU A 294 -32.21 -9.81 -5.51
C GLU A 294 -32.68 -9.78 -6.98
N VAL A 295 -33.32 -8.68 -7.40
CA VAL A 295 -33.79 -8.50 -8.78
C VAL A 295 -32.61 -8.49 -9.76
N THR A 296 -31.50 -7.84 -9.40
CA THR A 296 -30.29 -7.84 -10.22
C THR A 296 -29.67 -9.22 -10.31
N LEU A 297 -29.60 -9.95 -9.20
CA LEU A 297 -29.13 -11.34 -9.16
C LEU A 297 -29.98 -12.22 -10.09
N ARG A 298 -31.31 -12.13 -10.00
CA ARG A 298 -32.24 -12.92 -10.84
C ARG A 298 -32.10 -12.61 -12.32
N SER A 299 -32.01 -11.33 -12.67
CA SER A 299 -31.82 -10.87 -14.06
C SER A 299 -30.52 -11.41 -14.66
N ARG A 300 -29.42 -11.32 -13.91
CA ARG A 300 -28.11 -11.81 -14.34
C ARG A 300 -28.05 -13.34 -14.40
N ALA A 301 -28.62 -14.05 -13.43
CA ALA A 301 -28.73 -15.50 -13.47
C ALA A 301 -29.51 -15.99 -14.72
N LYS A 302 -30.61 -15.32 -15.09
CA LYS A 302 -31.35 -15.63 -16.32
C LYS A 302 -30.51 -15.45 -17.58
N GLN A 303 -29.72 -14.37 -17.65
CA GLN A 303 -28.80 -14.12 -18.78
C GLN A 303 -27.69 -15.15 -18.89
N ILE A 304 -27.14 -15.60 -17.76
CA ILE A 304 -26.07 -16.61 -17.75
C ILE A 304 -26.64 -17.98 -18.13
N LYS A 305 -27.82 -18.33 -17.60
CA LYS A 305 -28.52 -19.58 -17.94
C LYS A 305 -28.82 -19.67 -19.44
N SER A 306 -29.28 -18.59 -20.07
CA SER A 306 -29.60 -18.61 -21.52
C SER A 306 -28.37 -18.79 -22.41
N LYS A 307 -27.18 -18.44 -21.93
CA LYS A 307 -25.92 -18.62 -22.68
C LYS A 307 -25.25 -19.96 -22.40
N LEU A 308 -25.46 -20.55 -21.23
CA LEU A 308 -24.92 -21.88 -20.89
C LEU A 308 -25.65 -23.01 -21.62
N PHE A 309 -26.99 -22.95 -21.71
CA PHE A 309 -27.82 -24.00 -22.29
C PHE A 309 -28.28 -23.71 -23.73
N LYS A 310 -27.57 -22.84 -24.45
CA LYS A 310 -27.78 -22.68 -25.89
C LYS A 310 -27.31 -23.97 -26.59
N LYS A 311 -28.26 -24.85 -26.90
CA LYS A 311 -28.16 -25.70 -28.10
C LYS A 311 -28.23 -24.80 -29.33
#